data_AF-A0ABD0PW98-F1
#
_entry.id   AF-A0ABD0PW98-F1
#
_cell.length_a   1.000
_cell.length_b   1.000
_cell.length_c   1.000
_cell.angle_alpha   90.00
_cell.angle_beta   90.00
_cell.angle_gamma   90.00
#
_symmetry.space_group_name_H-M   'P 1'
#
loop_
_entity.id
_entity.type
_entity.pdbx_description
1 polymer ?
#
loop_
_entity_poly.entity_id
_entity_poly.type
_entity_poly.pdbx_seq_one_letter_code
_entity_poly.pdbx_strand_id
1 'polypeptide(L)' 'GPLTVHCNTPYRSPVPEPNASEEEEAPDLEKRFHRQKYLASAERAALAKALKMTDAQVKTWFQNRRTKW' A
#
# COMPACT_ATOMS: atom_id res chain seq x y z
N GLY A 1 -15.00 21.65 -29.33
CA GLY A 1 -14.20 20.80 -30.25
C GLY A 1 -13.22 19.99 -29.44
N PRO A 2 -12.84 18.77 -29.87
CA PRO A 2 -12.61 17.62 -29.00
C PRO A 2 -11.34 17.65 -28.15
N LEU A 3 -11.40 16.84 -27.09
CA LEU A 3 -10.38 16.51 -26.12
C LEU A 3 -9.17 15.81 -26.77
N THR A 4 -7.95 16.29 -26.50
CA THR A 4 -6.74 15.47 -26.63
C THR A 4 -6.04 15.43 -25.28
N VAL A 5 -6.18 14.28 -24.64
CA VAL A 5 -5.51 13.85 -23.42
C VAL A 5 -4.00 13.83 -23.66
N HIS A 6 -3.25 14.67 -22.95
CA HIS A 6 -1.84 14.43 -22.69
C HIS A 6 -1.74 13.51 -21.47
N CYS A 7 -1.68 12.20 -21.72
CA CYS A 7 -1.38 11.19 -20.72
C CYS A 7 0.12 11.22 -20.41
N ASN A 8 0.50 11.84 -19.28
CA ASN A 8 1.80 11.66 -18.65
C ASN A 8 1.66 11.66 -17.12
N THR A 9 1.16 10.56 -16.57
CA THR A 9 1.54 10.13 -15.22
C THR A 9 1.66 8.61 -15.23
N PRO A 10 2.84 8.02 -14.97
CA PRO A 10 2.94 6.59 -14.81
C PRO A 10 2.27 6.24 -13.48
N TYR A 11 1.43 5.20 -13.46
CA TYR A 11 0.77 4.69 -12.26
C TYR A 11 -0.45 5.48 -11.73
N ARG A 12 -1.51 5.57 -12.55
CA ARG A 12 -2.87 5.67 -12.01
C ARG A 12 -3.83 4.77 -12.77
N SER A 13 -3.58 3.45 -12.73
CA SER A 13 -4.70 2.51 -12.86
C SER A 13 -5.54 2.62 -11.59
N PRO A 14 -6.88 2.56 -11.71
CA PRO A 14 -7.78 2.69 -10.57
C PRO A 14 -7.55 1.48 -9.68
N VAL A 15 -6.79 1.66 -8.61
CA VAL A 15 -6.75 0.66 -7.55
C VAL A 15 -8.20 0.52 -7.07
N PRO A 16 -8.79 -0.69 -7.03
CA PRO A 16 -9.97 -0.85 -6.21
C PRO A 16 -9.55 -0.37 -4.83
N GLU A 17 -10.22 0.64 -4.29
CA GLU A 17 -10.00 1.09 -2.93
C GLU A 17 -10.46 -0.06 -2.02
N PRO A 18 -9.60 -0.86 -1.36
CA PRO A 18 -9.97 -1.26 -0.03
C PRO A 18 -9.91 0.03 0.76
N ASN A 19 -11.08 0.49 1.17
CA ASN A 19 -11.30 1.19 2.43
C ASN A 19 -10.34 0.68 3.52
N ALA A 20 -9.09 1.14 3.52
CA ALA A 20 -8.21 1.08 4.68
C ALA A 20 -8.56 2.25 5.63
N SER A 21 -9.86 2.51 5.78
CA SER A 21 -10.42 3.57 6.62
C SER A 21 -10.67 3.09 8.04
N GLU A 22 -10.38 1.84 8.37
CA GLU A 22 -10.46 1.36 9.74
C GLU A 22 -9.04 1.19 10.26
N GLU A 23 -8.62 2.20 11.04
CA GLU A 23 -7.34 2.32 11.74
C GLU A 23 -6.96 1.11 12.63
N GLU A 24 -7.79 0.07 12.70
CA GLU A 24 -7.61 -1.11 13.56
C GLU A 24 -7.42 -2.45 12.82
N GLU A 25 -7.76 -2.59 11.53
CA GLU A 25 -8.13 -3.92 11.03
C GLU A 25 -7.10 -4.56 10.06
N ALA A 26 -5.81 -4.31 10.27
CA ALA A 26 -4.77 -5.07 9.55
C ALA A 26 -3.82 -5.78 10.53
N PRO A 27 -4.33 -6.78 11.29
CA PRO A 27 -3.58 -7.44 12.36
C PRO A 27 -2.25 -8.04 11.88
N ASP A 28 -2.20 -8.54 10.65
CA ASP A 28 -0.96 -9.07 10.06
C ASP A 28 0.04 -7.98 9.65
N LEU A 29 -0.43 -6.83 9.14
CA LEU A 29 0.44 -5.68 8.83
C LEU A 29 0.99 -5.09 10.13
N GLU A 30 0.17 -4.96 11.16
CA GLU A 30 0.60 -4.48 12.48
C GLU A 30 1.56 -5.43 13.16
N LYS A 31 1.28 -6.73 13.17
CA LYS A 31 2.20 -7.75 13.70
C LYS A 31 3.54 -7.70 12.98
N ARG A 32 3.55 -7.54 11.66
CA ARG A 32 4.79 -7.38 10.90
C ARG A 32 5.48 -6.06 11.23
N PHE A 33 4.74 -4.98 11.37
CA PHE A 33 5.25 -3.65 11.70
C PHE A 33 5.88 -3.56 13.10
N HIS A 34 5.33 -4.27 14.09
CA HIS A 34 5.92 -4.35 15.43
C HIS A 34 7.28 -5.04 15.41
N ARG A 35 7.43 -6.08 14.58
CA ARG A 35 8.69 -6.80 14.41
C ARG A 35 9.69 -6.03 13.54
N GLN A 36 9.20 -5.26 12.57
CA GLN A 36 10.03 -4.62 11.56
C GLN A 36 9.35 -3.37 10.99
N LYS A 37 9.95 -2.19 11.23
CA LYS A 37 9.40 -0.89 10.77
C LYS A 37 9.62 -0.61 9.29
N TYR A 38 10.58 -1.30 8.67
CA TYR A 38 11.01 -1.09 7.29
C TYR A 38 11.14 -2.43 6.58
N LEU A 39 10.32 -2.67 5.56
CA LEU A 39 10.40 -3.87 4.75
C LEU A 39 11.35 -3.68 3.56
N ALA A 40 12.23 -4.66 3.35
CA ALA A 40 12.95 -4.77 2.08
C ALA A 40 11.98 -5.06 0.93
N SER A 41 12.41 -4.82 -0.32
CA SER A 41 11.58 -5.03 -1.51
C SER A 41 11.01 -6.46 -1.58
N ALA A 42 11.84 -7.47 -1.32
CA ALA A 42 11.42 -8.87 -1.31
C ALA A 42 10.40 -9.19 -0.22
N GLU A 43 10.56 -8.62 0.98
CA GLU A 43 9.64 -8.85 2.09
C GLU A 43 8.30 -8.17 1.88
N ARG A 44 8.31 -6.99 1.26
CA ARG A 44 7.10 -6.26 0.88
C ARG A 44 6.30 -7.05 -0.15
N ALA A 45 6.96 -7.58 -1.17
CA ALA A 45 6.33 -8.44 -2.17
C ALA A 45 5.76 -9.72 -1.57
N ALA A 46 6.47 -10.34 -0.62
CA ALA A 46 5.99 -11.53 0.08
C ALA A 46 4.74 -11.22 0.94
N LEU A 47 4.74 -10.09 1.65
CA LEU A 47 3.61 -9.66 2.49
C LEU A 47 2.40 -9.26 1.65
N ALA A 48 2.63 -8.54 0.56
CA ALA A 48 1.62 -8.20 -0.44
C ALA A 48 0.93 -9.47 -0.98
N LYS A 49 1.72 -10.48 -1.36
CA LYS A 49 1.18 -11.77 -1.83
C LYS A 49 0.40 -12.50 -0.74
N ALA A 50 0.90 -12.52 0.50
CA ALA A 50 0.24 -13.18 1.62
C ALA A 50 -1.12 -12.55 1.96
N LEU A 51 -1.21 -11.23 1.91
CA LEU A 51 -2.41 -10.47 2.25
C LEU A 51 -3.30 -10.16 1.04
N LYS A 52 -2.94 -10.66 -0.15
CA LYS A 52 -3.60 -10.33 -1.43
C LYS A 52 -3.69 -8.81 -1.67
N MET A 53 -2.67 -8.08 -1.22
CA MET A 53 -2.49 -6.65 -1.43
C MET A 53 -1.43 -6.42 -2.51
N THR A 54 -1.35 -5.19 -3.01
CA THR A 54 -0.28 -4.75 -3.90
C THR A 54 0.92 -4.23 -3.11
N ASP A 55 2.11 -4.27 -3.72
CA ASP A 55 3.34 -3.71 -3.13
C ASP A 55 3.16 -2.23 -2.73
N ALA A 56 2.40 -1.48 -3.54
CA ALA A 56 2.05 -0.09 -3.30
C ALA A 56 1.17 0.08 -2.05
N GLN A 57 0.15 -0.77 -1.86
CA GLN A 57 -0.72 -0.71 -0.67
C GLN A 57 0.06 -1.02 0.61
N VAL A 58 0.92 -2.05 0.59
CA VAL A 58 1.80 -2.35 1.72
C VAL A 58 2.77 -1.20 1.99
N LYS A 59 3.35 -0.60 0.94
CA LYS A 59 4.23 0.57 1.08
C LYS A 59 3.50 1.75 1.71
N THR A 60 2.32 2.12 1.22
CA THR A 60 1.51 3.23 1.74
C THR A 60 1.09 2.98 3.18
N TRP A 61 0.65 1.77 3.51
CA TRP A 61 0.29 1.42 4.88
C TRP A 61 1.49 1.55 5.83
N PHE A 62 2.67 1.01 5.46
CA PHE A 62 3.89 1.13 6.28
C PHE A 62 4.36 2.58 6.41
N GLN A 63 4.18 3.39 5.36
CA GLN A 63 4.50 4.81 5.38
C GLN A 63 3.56 5.60 6.31
N ASN A 64 2.26 5.36 6.23
CA ASN A 64 1.25 6.01 7.07
C ASN A 64 1.40 5.58 8.54
N ARG A 65 1.66 4.29 8.80
CA ARG A 65 1.85 3.78 10.17
C ARG A 65 3.06 4.40 10.85
N ARG A 66 4.16 4.66 10.11
CA ARG A 66 5.33 5.38 10.61
C ARG A 66 5.06 6.84 10.92
N THR A 67 4.20 7.51 10.17
CA THR A 67 3.86 8.92 10.42
C THR A 67 2.98 9.08 11.65
N LYS A 68 2.16 8.06 11.99
CA LYS A 68 1.36 8.02 13.23
C LYS A 68 2.15 7.52 14.46
N TRP A 69 3.34 6.96 14.29
CA TRP A 69 4.26 6.57 15.38
C TRP A 69 5.22 7.72 15.70
#